data_AF-A0A545UGB3-F1
#
_entry.id   AF-A0A545UGB3-F1
#
_cell.length_a   1.000
_cell.length_b   1.000
_cell.length_c   1.000
_cell.angle_alpha   90.00
_cell.angle_beta   90.00
_cell.angle_gamma   90.00
#
_symmetry.space_group_name_H-M   'P 1'
#
loop_
_entity.id
_entity.type
_entity.pdbx_description
1 polymer ?
#
loop_
_entity_poly.entity_id
_entity_poly.type
_entity_poly.pdbx_seq_one_letter_code
_entity_poly.pdbx_strand_id
1 'polypeptide(L)'
;MTTLLCRIELNKQEGVLITVDNEADSIVHTIVLNDKSITTTSKGSSQTSTMIQTPDSISLSCKDFKLEADNISCHANQKTSHTSGGDFAISSDANFDASAVNDASLGANNVNVSGTTLIKAEGGMIKLQ
;
A
#
# COMPACT_ATOMS: atom_id res chain seq x y z
N MET A 1 -35.11 0.80 0.97
CA MET A 1 -34.04 1.42 0.17
C MET A 1 -33.71 2.74 0.83
N THR A 2 -32.48 2.92 1.30
CA THR A 2 -32.00 4.23 1.77
C THR A 2 -31.73 5.11 0.55
N THR A 3 -32.12 6.38 0.61
CA THR A 3 -31.90 7.34 -0.48
C THR A 3 -30.47 7.85 -0.40
N LEU A 4 -29.73 7.79 -1.50
CA LEU A 4 -28.42 8.41 -1.61
C LEU A 4 -28.57 9.85 -2.12
N LEU A 5 -27.92 10.80 -1.46
CA LEU A 5 -27.85 12.18 -1.92
C LEU A 5 -26.59 12.36 -2.77
N CYS A 6 -26.78 12.55 -4.07
CA CYS A 6 -25.70 12.80 -5.00
C CYS A 6 -25.61 14.30 -5.32
N ARG A 7 -24.42 14.89 -5.24
CA ARG A 7 -24.15 16.29 -5.58
C ARG A 7 -22.95 16.38 -6.50
N ILE A 8 -23.07 17.20 -7.55
CA ILE A 8 -21.96 17.57 -8.43
C ILE A 8 -21.82 19.08 -8.41
N GLU A 9 -20.62 19.57 -8.15
CA GLU A 9 -20.27 20.98 -8.11
C GLU A 9 -19.19 21.27 -9.15
N LEU A 10 -19.43 22.29 -9.97
CA LEU A 10 -18.48 22.79 -10.95
C LEU A 10 -18.01 24.17 -10.49
N ASN A 11 -16.77 24.24 -10.02
CA ASN A 11 -16.16 25.46 -9.48
C ASN A 11 -14.92 25.84 -10.29
N LYS A 12 -14.83 27.09 -10.75
CA LYS A 12 -13.69 27.58 -11.53
C LYS A 12 -12.36 27.60 -10.76
N GLN A 13 -12.42 27.65 -9.43
CA GLN A 13 -11.27 27.71 -8.53
C GLN A 13 -10.95 26.34 -7.93
N GLU A 14 -11.97 25.59 -7.50
CA GLU A 14 -11.79 24.31 -6.80
C GLU A 14 -11.89 23.07 -7.71
N GLY A 15 -12.28 23.27 -8.98
CA GLY A 15 -12.43 22.20 -9.96
C GLY A 15 -13.80 21.52 -9.88
N VAL A 16 -13.81 20.19 -10.05
CA VAL A 16 -15.02 19.37 -9.99
C VAL A 16 -15.05 18.59 -8.68
N LEU A 17 -16.14 18.74 -7.93
CA LEU A 17 -16.42 17.95 -6.74
C LEU A 17 -17.65 17.07 -6.99
N ILE A 18 -17.50 15.78 -6.76
CA ILE A 18 -18.59 14.79 -6.76
C ILE A 18 -18.72 14.26 -5.35
N THR A 19 -19.92 14.32 -4.79
CA THR A 19 -20.23 13.82 -3.44
C THR A 19 -21.40 12.85 -3.50
N VAL A 20 -21.27 11.73 -2.78
CA VAL A 20 -22.37 10.81 -2.49
C VAL A 20 -22.49 10.70 -0.98
N ASP A 21 -23.63 11.10 -0.44
CA ASP A 21 -23.93 11.05 0.99
C ASP A 21 -24.99 9.97 1.26
N ASN A 22 -24.64 9.03 2.13
CA ASN A 22 -25.53 8.06 2.72
C ASN A 22 -25.70 8.39 4.21
N GLU A 23 -26.63 9.31 4.50
CA GLU A 23 -26.90 9.78 5.86
C GLU A 23 -27.24 8.62 6.82
N ALA A 24 -27.92 7.58 6.33
CA ALA A 24 -28.36 6.45 7.15
C ALA A 24 -27.19 5.67 7.77
N ASP A 25 -26.10 5.51 7.01
CA ASP A 25 -24.91 4.78 7.46
C ASP A 25 -23.77 5.72 7.89
N SER A 26 -23.98 7.04 7.84
CA SER A 26 -22.98 8.07 8.10
C SER A 26 -21.72 7.90 7.23
N ILE A 27 -21.94 7.61 5.93
CA ILE A 27 -20.88 7.44 4.94
C ILE A 27 -20.96 8.55 3.90
N VAL A 28 -19.84 9.23 3.67
CA VAL A 28 -19.69 10.24 2.63
C VAL A 28 -18.51 9.87 1.73
N HIS A 29 -18.79 9.78 0.43
CA HIS A 29 -17.77 9.61 -0.59
C HIS A 29 -17.55 10.93 -1.33
N THR A 30 -16.29 11.28 -1.59
CA THR A 30 -15.96 12.45 -2.39
C THR A 30 -14.92 12.14 -3.46
N ILE A 31 -15.08 12.75 -4.63
CA ILE A 31 -14.04 12.82 -5.66
C ILE A 31 -13.82 14.30 -5.97
N VAL A 32 -12.58 14.76 -5.83
CA VAL A 32 -12.15 16.12 -6.19
C VAL A 32 -11.17 16.03 -7.35
N LEU A 33 -11.50 16.67 -8.47
CA LEU A 33 -10.62 16.83 -9.62
C LEU A 33 -10.29 18.32 -9.75
N ASN A 34 -9.06 18.70 -9.43
CA ASN A 34 -8.61 20.10 -9.49
C ASN A 34 -7.32 20.27 -10.31
N ASP A 35 -6.75 21.47 -10.29
CA ASP A 35 -5.54 21.84 -11.04
C ASP A 35 -4.25 21.16 -10.52
N LYS A 36 -4.32 20.47 -9.37
CA LYS A 36 -3.16 19.85 -8.69
C LYS A 36 -3.23 18.34 -8.63
N SER A 37 -4.43 17.78 -8.42
CA SER A 37 -4.59 16.35 -8.09
C SER A 37 -5.99 15.82 -8.37
N ILE A 38 -6.08 14.49 -8.39
CA ILE A 38 -7.33 13.75 -8.25
C ILE A 38 -7.34 13.14 -6.85
N THR A 39 -8.31 13.52 -6.02
CA THR A 39 -8.47 12.98 -4.66
C THR A 39 -9.77 12.21 -4.56
N THR A 40 -9.70 10.94 -4.16
CA THR A 40 -10.86 10.10 -3.86
C THR A 40 -10.87 9.80 -2.37
N THR A 41 -11.98 10.07 -1.70
CA THR A 41 -12.14 9.83 -0.26
C THR A 41 -13.39 9.02 0.01
N SER A 42 -13.27 8.07 0.93
CA SER A 42 -14.41 7.39 1.56
C SER A 42 -14.33 7.61 3.06
N LYS A 43 -15.29 8.36 3.61
CA LYS A 43 -15.33 8.72 5.02
C LYS A 43 -16.53 8.06 5.67
N GLY A 44 -16.27 7.23 6.67
CA GLY A 44 -17.29 6.73 7.60
C GLY A 44 -17.30 7.53 8.90
N SER A 45 -17.99 7.01 9.91
CA SER A 45 -18.12 7.64 11.23
C SER A 45 -16.79 7.84 11.98
N SER A 46 -15.83 6.92 11.80
CA SER A 46 -14.58 6.89 12.58
C SER A 46 -13.32 6.73 11.73
N GLN A 47 -13.46 6.46 10.43
CA GLN A 47 -12.35 6.10 9.57
C GLN A 47 -12.49 6.78 8.22
N THR A 48 -11.35 6.95 7.55
CA THR A 48 -11.28 7.53 6.22
C THR A 48 -10.23 6.79 5.43
N SER A 49 -10.55 6.43 4.19
CA SER A 49 -9.57 6.03 3.19
C SER A 49 -9.46 7.12 2.14
N THR A 50 -8.23 7.44 1.74
CA THR A 50 -7.94 8.49 0.76
C THR A 50 -6.94 7.98 -0.27
N MET A 51 -7.22 8.21 -1.54
CA MET A 51 -6.29 8.07 -2.65
C MET A 51 -6.05 9.45 -3.26
N ILE A 52 -4.80 9.87 -3.36
CA ILE A 52 -4.40 11.13 -4.01
C ILE A 52 -3.46 10.80 -5.16
N GLN A 53 -3.81 11.27 -6.35
CA GLN A 53 -3.00 11.15 -7.56
C GLN A 53 -2.57 12.54 -8.01
N THR A 54 -1.27 12.74 -8.13
CA THR A 54 -0.64 13.91 -8.76
C THR A 54 0.00 13.46 -10.09
N PRO A 55 0.47 14.39 -10.95
CA PRO A 55 1.16 14.00 -12.18
C PRO A 55 2.39 13.09 -11.99
N ASP A 56 2.98 13.10 -10.79
CA ASP A 56 4.23 12.43 -10.45
C ASP A 56 4.11 11.39 -9.32
N SER A 57 2.94 11.25 -8.69
CA SER A 57 2.78 10.34 -7.54
C SER A 57 1.36 9.81 -7.36
N ILE A 58 1.27 8.66 -6.70
CA ILE A 58 0.03 8.11 -6.18
C ILE A 58 0.27 7.77 -4.71
N SER A 59 -0.61 8.24 -3.82
CA SER A 59 -0.60 7.91 -2.40
C SER A 59 -1.93 7.32 -1.97
N LEU A 60 -1.87 6.30 -1.11
CA LEU A 60 -3.03 5.64 -0.52
C LEU A 60 -2.87 5.63 1.00
N SER A 61 -3.89 6.08 1.70
CA SER A 61 -3.98 6.03 3.16
C SER A 61 -5.29 5.37 3.56
N CYS A 62 -5.23 4.37 4.42
CA CYS A 62 -6.40 3.62 4.90
C CYS A 62 -6.05 2.85 6.18
N LYS A 63 -7.07 2.33 6.87
CA LYS A 63 -6.87 1.49 8.06
C LYS A 63 -6.43 0.07 7.70
N ASP A 64 -6.99 -0.50 6.63
CA ASP A 64 -6.72 -1.85 6.17
C ASP A 64 -6.61 -1.84 4.64
N PHE A 65 -5.58 -2.49 4.11
CA PHE A 65 -5.31 -2.60 2.68
C PHE A 65 -5.09 -4.06 2.30
N LYS A 66 -6.04 -4.61 1.54
CA LYS A 66 -5.98 -5.98 1.03
C LYS A 66 -5.84 -5.95 -0.49
N LEU A 67 -4.83 -6.66 -0.99
CA LEU A 67 -4.58 -6.83 -2.42
C LEU A 67 -4.61 -8.33 -2.76
N GLU A 68 -5.65 -8.74 -3.49
CA GLU A 68 -5.82 -10.11 -3.99
C GLU A 68 -5.76 -10.08 -5.52
N ALA A 69 -4.84 -10.84 -6.10
CA ALA A 69 -4.67 -10.93 -7.54
C ALA A 69 -3.91 -12.21 -7.89
N ASP A 70 -4.09 -12.72 -9.11
CA ASP A 70 -3.32 -13.85 -9.63
C ASP A 70 -1.82 -13.53 -9.74
N ASN A 71 -1.48 -12.28 -10.10
CA ASN A 71 -0.11 -11.80 -10.22
C ASN A 71 0.02 -10.37 -9.70
N ILE A 72 1.08 -10.09 -8.95
CA ILE A 72 1.45 -8.76 -8.48
C ILE A 72 2.92 -8.52 -8.81
N SER A 73 3.24 -7.41 -9.48
CA SER A 73 4.61 -7.02 -9.83
C SER A 73 4.91 -5.60 -9.38
N CYS A 74 5.98 -5.42 -8.60
CA CYS A 74 6.43 -4.12 -8.10
C CYS A 74 7.84 -3.83 -8.63
N HIS A 75 7.97 -2.86 -9.53
CA HIS A 75 9.25 -2.47 -10.15
C HIS A 75 9.55 -1.00 -9.88
N ALA A 76 10.78 -0.70 -9.45
CA ALA A 76 11.27 0.67 -9.24
C ALA A 76 12.70 0.80 -9.77
N ASN A 77 12.98 1.87 -10.52
CA ASN A 77 14.31 2.10 -11.10
C ASN A 77 15.38 2.53 -10.08
N GLN A 78 14.96 2.98 -8.90
CA GLN A 78 15.86 3.51 -7.87
C GLN A 78 15.77 2.74 -6.56
N LYS A 79 14.57 2.65 -5.98
CA LYS A 79 14.36 2.04 -4.67
C LYS A 79 12.91 1.57 -4.48
N THR A 80 12.76 0.41 -3.88
CA THR A 80 11.53 -0.04 -3.22
C THR A 80 11.80 -0.12 -1.72
N SER A 81 10.88 0.35 -0.87
CA SER A 81 11.04 0.34 0.58
C SER A 81 9.76 -0.17 1.24
N HIS A 82 9.89 -1.15 2.12
CA HIS A 82 8.78 -1.68 2.93
C HIS A 82 9.11 -1.47 4.40
N THR A 83 8.22 -0.81 5.13
CA THR A 83 8.42 -0.46 6.54
C THR A 83 7.13 -0.69 7.32
N SER A 84 7.21 -1.38 8.45
CA SER A 84 6.11 -1.58 9.41
C SER A 84 6.51 -1.01 10.77
N GLY A 85 5.57 -0.38 11.47
CA GLY A 85 5.74 0.00 12.88
C GLY A 85 5.53 -1.16 13.85
N GLY A 86 4.94 -2.26 13.38
CA GLY A 86 4.74 -3.49 14.12
C GLY A 86 5.33 -4.67 13.36
N ASP A 87 4.61 -5.78 13.33
CA ASP A 87 5.07 -7.00 12.64
C ASP A 87 5.17 -6.79 11.12
N PHE A 88 6.15 -7.45 10.52
CA PHE A 88 6.33 -7.54 9.07
C PHE A 88 6.59 -9.00 8.70
N ALA A 89 5.61 -9.64 8.07
CA ALA A 89 5.67 -11.04 7.70
C ALA A 89 5.62 -11.21 6.18
N ILE A 90 6.49 -12.06 5.66
CA ILE A 90 6.48 -12.52 4.27
C ILE A 90 6.45 -14.05 4.30
N SER A 91 5.52 -14.64 3.56
CA SER A 91 5.31 -16.07 3.47
C SER A 91 4.93 -16.46 2.05
N SER A 92 5.39 -17.63 1.61
CA SER A 92 5.04 -18.24 0.34
C SER A 92 4.79 -19.72 0.57
N ASP A 93 3.77 -20.27 -0.08
CA ASP A 93 3.44 -21.71 0.02
C ASP A 93 4.41 -22.58 -0.80
N ALA A 94 5.09 -21.98 -1.78
CA ALA A 94 6.05 -22.66 -2.64
C ALA A 94 7.45 -22.08 -2.37
N ASN A 95 7.95 -21.22 -3.26
CA ASN A 95 9.30 -20.70 -3.19
C ASN A 95 9.31 -19.26 -2.65
N PHE A 96 10.35 -18.94 -1.88
CA PHE A 96 10.71 -17.58 -1.54
C PHE A 96 12.10 -17.30 -2.09
N ASP A 97 12.14 -16.53 -3.19
CA ASP A 97 13.37 -16.16 -3.88
C ASP A 97 13.71 -14.70 -3.57
N ALA A 98 14.85 -14.48 -2.90
CA ALA A 98 15.38 -13.15 -2.60
C ALA A 98 16.83 -13.06 -3.09
N SER A 99 17.12 -12.06 -3.92
CA SER A 99 18.43 -11.88 -4.54
C SER A 99 18.79 -10.41 -4.68
N ALA A 100 20.06 -10.10 -4.50
CA ALA A 100 20.65 -8.79 -4.80
C ALA A 100 21.94 -8.98 -5.59
N VAL A 101 22.27 -8.03 -6.46
CA VAL A 101 23.49 -8.09 -7.30
C VAL A 101 24.73 -7.73 -6.49
N ASN A 102 24.63 -6.69 -5.65
CA ASN A 102 25.77 -6.18 -4.90
C ASN A 102 25.74 -6.76 -3.48
N ASP A 103 24.73 -6.38 -2.69
CA ASP A 103 24.66 -6.73 -1.28
C ASP A 103 23.24 -7.13 -0.87
N ALA A 104 23.15 -8.19 -0.08
CA ALA A 104 21.95 -8.55 0.66
C ALA A 104 22.29 -8.53 2.16
N SER A 105 21.55 -7.74 2.95
CA SER A 105 21.77 -7.62 4.39
C SER A 105 20.50 -7.94 5.17
N LEU A 106 20.68 -8.69 6.26
CA LEU A 106 19.62 -9.01 7.21
C LEU A 106 20.12 -8.63 8.61
N GLY A 107 19.42 -7.70 9.25
CA GLY A 107 19.75 -7.23 10.60
C GLY A 107 18.55 -7.36 11.51
N ALA A 108 18.73 -8.03 12.64
CA ALA A 108 17.75 -8.15 13.71
C ALA A 108 18.47 -8.45 15.03
N ASN A 109 17.79 -8.26 16.17
CA ASN A 109 18.34 -8.68 17.46
C ASN A 109 18.56 -10.20 17.53
N ASN A 110 17.67 -10.97 16.90
CA ASN A 110 17.77 -12.43 16.78
C ASN A 110 17.46 -12.83 15.34
N VAL A 111 18.26 -13.73 14.76
CA VAL A 111 18.03 -14.30 13.43
C VAL A 111 17.97 -15.82 13.56
N ASN A 112 16.80 -16.38 13.26
CA ASN A 112 16.59 -17.83 13.25
C ASN A 112 16.49 -18.31 11.80
N VAL A 113 17.40 -19.21 11.40
CA VAL A 113 17.39 -19.84 10.08
C VAL A 113 17.19 -21.34 10.26
N SER A 114 16.13 -21.88 9.69
CA SER A 114 15.78 -23.30 9.79
C SER A 114 15.38 -23.86 8.43
N GLY A 115 16.02 -24.93 8.00
CA GLY A 115 15.61 -25.74 6.85
C GLY A 115 15.39 -27.18 7.31
N THR A 116 14.30 -27.80 6.87
CA THR A 116 13.94 -29.17 7.28
C THR A 116 14.86 -30.22 6.66
N THR A 117 15.36 -29.96 5.46
CA THR A 117 16.23 -30.87 4.71
C THR A 117 17.66 -30.35 4.64
N LEU A 118 17.85 -29.07 4.29
CA LEU A 118 19.17 -28.48 4.10
C LEU A 118 19.13 -26.98 4.39
N ILE A 119 20.21 -26.48 4.99
CA ILE A 119 20.59 -25.07 4.96
C ILE A 119 21.93 -25.01 4.23
N LYS A 120 22.02 -24.21 3.18
CA LYS A 120 23.24 -24.04 2.38
C LYS A 120 23.66 -22.58 2.39
N ALA A 121 24.93 -22.32 2.69
CA ALA A 121 25.55 -21.01 2.58
C ALA A 121 26.82 -21.13 1.75
N GLU A 122 26.95 -20.31 0.71
CA GLU A 122 28.10 -20.30 -0.19
C GLU A 122 28.64 -18.87 -0.33
N GLY A 123 29.95 -18.74 -0.36
CA GLY A 123 30.63 -17.47 -0.53
C GLY A 123 32.14 -17.65 -0.49
N GLY A 124 32.88 -16.70 -1.06
CA GLY A 124 34.36 -16.73 -1.00
C GLY A 124 34.90 -16.68 0.44
N MET A 125 34.12 -16.12 1.37
CA MET A 125 34.37 -16.14 2.81
C MET A 125 33.03 -16.19 3.55
N ILE A 126 32.93 -17.08 4.55
CA ILE A 126 31.82 -17.12 5.50
C ILE A 126 32.40 -16.87 6.89
N LYS A 127 31.98 -15.77 7.52
CA LYS A 127 32.44 -15.39 8.85
C LYS A 127 31.26 -15.47 9.83
N LEU A 128 31.39 -16.32 10.82
CA LEU A 128 30.47 -16.40 11.96
C LEU A 128 31.20 -15.78 13.15
N GLN A 129 30.65 -14.74 13.74
CA GLN A 129 31.24 -14.04 14.90
C GLN A 129 30.28 -14.08 16.07
#